data_AF-A0A7C1FZ57-F1
#
_entry.id   AF-A0A7C1FZ57-F1
#
_cell.length_a   1.000
_cell.length_b   1.000
_cell.length_c   1.000
_cell.angle_alpha   90.00
_cell.angle_beta   90.00
_cell.angle_gamma   90.00
#
_symmetry.space_group_name_H-M   'P 1'
#
loop_
_entity.id
_entity.type
_entity.pdbx_description
1 polymer ?
#
loop_
_entity_poly.entity_id
_entity_poly.type
_entity_poly.pdbx_seq_one_letter_code
_entity_poly.pdbx_strand_id
1 'polypeptide(L)'
;MNNKDRTQIQVLAKEGKPISKIMEFDFPEYDYWEIYEAVHDAGGRSALGVKRTIANRLKTLSETRKKNERDEIIEEIEELVWHLYDGLKISQKKLSAIRKALEK
;
A
#
# COMPACT_ATOMS: atom_id res chain seq x y z
N MET A 1 -10.65 7.54 -4.34
CA MET A 1 -10.82 8.38 -3.13
C MET A 1 -10.67 9.88 -3.39
N ASN A 2 -11.59 10.72 -2.88
CA ASN A 2 -11.50 12.19 -2.97
C ASN A 2 -10.73 12.81 -1.78
N ASN A 3 -10.37 14.10 -1.86
CA ASN A 3 -9.57 14.76 -0.79
C ASN A 3 -10.30 14.83 0.57
N LYS A 4 -11.62 14.97 0.57
CA LYS A 4 -12.43 15.04 1.79
C LYS A 4 -12.41 13.68 2.51
N ASP A 5 -12.63 12.59 1.78
CA ASP A 5 -12.58 11.23 2.31
C ASP A 5 -11.19 10.95 2.91
N ARG A 6 -10.14 11.35 2.19
CA ARG A 6 -8.74 11.19 2.62
C ARG A 6 -8.46 11.87 3.97
N THR A 7 -8.89 13.12 4.11
CA THR A 7 -8.77 13.86 5.38
C THR A 7 -9.54 13.18 6.50
N GLN A 8 -10.73 12.67 6.21
CA GLN A 8 -11.59 12.04 7.19
C GLN A 8 -11.03 10.68 7.67
N ILE A 9 -10.48 9.88 6.75
CA ILE A 9 -9.75 8.65 7.04
C ILE A 9 -8.54 8.94 7.95
N GLN A 10 -7.79 10.00 7.68
CA GLN A 10 -6.66 10.41 8.51
C GLN A 10 -7.09 10.85 9.91
N VAL A 11 -8.24 11.51 10.05
CA VAL A 11 -8.80 11.90 11.36
C VAL A 11 -9.17 10.65 12.15
N LEU A 12 -9.94 9.73 11.57
CA LEU A 12 -10.36 8.49 12.23
C LEU A 12 -9.17 7.64 12.66
N ALA A 13 -8.14 7.55 11.83
CA ALA A 13 -6.90 6.87 12.17
C ALA A 13 -6.13 7.57 13.32
N LYS A 14 -6.11 8.91 13.35
CA LYS A 14 -5.52 9.70 14.45
C LYS A 14 -6.28 9.55 15.77
N GLU A 15 -7.59 9.32 15.70
CA GLU A 15 -8.44 9.00 16.85
C GLU A 15 -8.26 7.55 17.35
N GLY A 16 -7.40 6.77 16.68
CA GLY A 16 -7.04 5.41 17.08
C GLY A 16 -7.94 4.32 16.48
N LYS A 17 -8.82 4.66 15.53
CA LYS A 17 -9.66 3.67 14.86
C LYS A 17 -8.79 2.79 13.93
N PRO A 18 -8.85 1.45 14.04
CA PRO A 18 -8.07 0.55 13.18
C PRO A 18 -8.45 0.69 11.69
N ILE A 19 -7.47 0.60 10.77
CA ILE A 19 -7.68 0.72 9.31
C ILE A 19 -8.75 -0.24 8.79
N SER A 20 -8.74 -1.49 9.26
CA SER A 20 -9.76 -2.48 8.88
C SER A 20 -11.17 -2.06 9.29
N LYS A 21 -11.31 -1.34 10.40
CA LYS A 21 -12.59 -0.82 10.90
C LYS A 21 -13.00 0.48 10.22
N ILE A 22 -12.02 1.28 9.76
CA ILE A 22 -12.28 2.44 8.91
C ILE A 22 -12.84 1.98 7.56
N MET A 23 -12.22 0.96 6.95
CA MET A 23 -12.70 0.34 5.72
C MET A 23 -14.09 -0.30 5.92
N GLU A 24 -14.23 -1.22 6.88
CA GLU A 24 -15.47 -2.01 7.05
C GLU A 24 -16.70 -1.15 7.38
N PHE A 25 -16.54 -0.06 8.12
CA PHE A 25 -17.67 0.69 8.69
C PHE A 25 -17.82 2.13 8.22
N ASP A 26 -16.73 2.82 7.84
CA ASP A 26 -16.81 4.24 7.46
C ASP A 26 -16.66 4.44 5.96
N PHE A 27 -15.90 3.58 5.29
CA PHE A 27 -15.54 3.69 3.88
C PHE A 27 -15.53 2.33 3.16
N PRO A 28 -16.65 1.58 3.17
CA PRO A 28 -16.72 0.25 2.57
C PRO A 28 -16.63 0.26 1.03
N GLU A 29 -16.78 1.42 0.40
CA GLU A 29 -16.59 1.63 -1.03
C GLU A 29 -15.11 1.65 -1.45
N TYR A 30 -14.19 1.77 -0.50
CA TYR A 30 -12.75 1.76 -0.74
C TYR A 30 -12.14 0.48 -0.20
N ASP A 31 -11.15 -0.05 -0.91
CA ASP A 31 -10.44 -1.22 -0.42
C ASP A 31 -9.48 -0.85 0.74
N TYR A 32 -9.00 -1.89 1.42
CA TYR A 32 -8.08 -1.72 2.55
C TYR A 32 -6.85 -0.89 2.18
N TRP A 33 -6.37 -1.01 0.93
CA TRP A 33 -5.19 -0.36 0.42
C TRP A 33 -5.40 1.12 0.14
N GLU A 34 -6.55 1.48 -0.41
CA GLU A 34 -6.96 2.86 -0.60
C GLU A 34 -7.04 3.58 0.75
N ILE A 35 -7.61 2.94 1.78
CA ILE A 35 -7.64 3.47 3.15
C ILE A 35 -6.23 3.53 3.75
N TYR A 36 -5.43 2.48 3.59
CA TYR A 36 -4.05 2.43 4.07
C TYR A 36 -3.19 3.55 3.45
N GLU A 37 -3.29 3.76 2.13
CA GLU A 37 -2.63 4.85 1.41
C GLU A 37 -3.09 6.22 1.91
N ALA A 38 -4.38 6.38 2.22
CA ALA A 38 -4.91 7.62 2.76
C ALA A 38 -4.37 7.91 4.16
N VAL A 39 -4.26 6.90 5.02
CA VAL A 39 -3.68 7.02 6.37
C VAL A 39 -2.19 7.36 6.33
N HIS A 40 -1.44 6.77 5.39
CA HIS A 40 0.03 6.90 5.36
C HIS A 40 0.57 7.98 4.41
N ASP A 41 -0.32 8.77 3.79
CA ASP A 41 -0.05 9.83 2.83
C ASP A 41 0.93 9.37 1.71
N ALA A 42 1.52 10.28 0.93
CA ALA A 42 2.44 9.95 -0.16
C ALA A 42 3.60 8.98 0.19
N GLY A 43 3.85 8.72 1.48
CA GLY A 43 4.80 7.72 1.97
C GLY A 43 4.46 6.27 1.61
N GLY A 44 3.19 5.94 1.42
CA GLY A 44 2.72 4.59 1.02
C GLY A 44 3.11 4.18 -0.41
N ARG A 45 3.29 5.16 -1.32
CA ARG A 45 3.70 4.92 -2.72
C ARG A 45 5.21 4.84 -2.91
N SER A 46 5.99 5.15 -1.89
CA SER A 46 7.44 5.01 -1.96
C SER A 46 7.82 3.53 -1.89
N ALA A 47 8.92 3.15 -2.55
CA ALA A 47 9.43 1.77 -2.43
C ALA A 47 9.71 1.37 -0.98
N LEU A 48 10.02 2.33 -0.10
CA LEU A 48 10.19 2.09 1.33
C LEU A 48 8.85 1.85 2.05
N GLY A 49 7.80 2.60 1.69
CA GLY A 49 6.44 2.43 2.20
C GLY A 49 5.91 1.04 1.89
N VAL A 50 5.97 0.65 0.61
CA VAL A 50 5.52 -0.68 0.16
C VAL A 50 6.30 -1.81 0.86
N LYS A 51 7.63 -1.68 1.02
CA LYS A 51 8.44 -2.64 1.81
C LYS A 51 7.99 -2.76 3.26
N ARG A 52 7.65 -1.64 3.92
CA ARG A 52 7.12 -1.66 5.29
C ARG A 52 5.78 -2.37 5.35
N THR A 53 4.92 -2.18 4.36
CA THR A 53 3.63 -2.86 4.35
C THR A 53 3.77 -4.36 4.11
N ILE A 54 4.64 -4.78 3.19
CA ILE A 54 5.00 -6.20 3.01
C ILE A 54 5.46 -6.80 4.36
N ALA A 55 6.35 -6.12 5.08
CA ALA A 55 6.85 -6.61 6.38
C ALA A 55 5.72 -6.75 7.42
N ASN A 56 4.79 -5.78 7.48
CA ASN A 56 3.64 -5.85 8.37
C ASN A 56 2.71 -7.01 8.00
N ARG A 57 2.42 -7.20 6.70
CA ARG A 57 1.58 -8.32 6.23
C ARG A 57 2.21 -9.67 6.49
N LEU A 58 3.54 -9.82 6.32
CA LEU A 58 4.27 -11.03 6.70
C LEU A 58 4.17 -11.31 8.21
N LYS A 59 4.22 -10.27 9.05
CA LYS A 59 4.00 -10.42 10.49
C LYS A 59 2.57 -10.89 10.78
N THR A 60 1.55 -10.26 10.19
CA THR A 60 0.16 -10.70 10.32
C THR A 60 -0.03 -12.13 9.84
N LEU A 61 0.55 -12.51 8.69
CA LEU A 61 0.53 -13.89 8.18
C LEU A 61 1.08 -14.89 9.19
N SER A 62 2.12 -14.52 9.95
CA SER A 62 2.71 -15.40 10.96
C SER A 62 1.78 -15.66 12.16
N GLU A 63 0.88 -14.73 12.44
CA GLU A 63 -0.05 -14.76 13.57
C GLU A 63 -1.43 -15.34 13.18
N THR A 64 -1.81 -15.23 11.89
CA THR A 64 -3.08 -15.72 11.35
C THR A 64 -3.12 -17.24 11.22
N ARG A 65 -4.13 -17.87 11.83
CA ARG A 65 -4.30 -19.34 11.84
C ARG A 65 -5.28 -19.86 10.80
N LYS A 66 -6.27 -19.05 10.40
CA LYS A 66 -7.32 -19.49 9.49
C LYS A 66 -6.80 -19.50 8.06
N LYS A 67 -6.95 -20.64 7.38
CA LYS A 67 -6.40 -20.85 6.04
C LYS A 67 -6.81 -19.76 5.04
N ASN A 68 -8.11 -19.51 4.89
CA ASN A 68 -8.59 -18.55 3.89
C ASN A 68 -8.02 -17.14 4.11
N GLU A 69 -7.95 -16.66 5.36
CA GLU A 69 -7.37 -15.36 5.68
C GLU A 69 -5.85 -15.32 5.40
N ARG A 70 -5.15 -16.46 5.55
CA ARG A 70 -3.74 -16.57 5.15
C ARG A 70 -3.57 -16.49 3.65
N ASP A 71 -4.44 -17.15 2.89
CA ASP A 71 -4.41 -17.15 1.42
C ASP A 71 -4.61 -15.71 0.90
N GLU A 72 -5.58 -14.98 1.46
CA GLU A 72 -5.79 -13.53 1.18
C GLU A 72 -4.55 -12.69 1.50
N ILE A 73 -3.90 -12.91 2.66
CA ILE A 73 -2.67 -12.18 3.01
C ILE A 73 -1.52 -12.50 2.03
N ILE A 74 -1.43 -13.74 1.54
CA ILE A 74 -0.38 -14.18 0.61
C ILE A 74 -0.57 -13.51 -0.76
N GLU A 75 -1.80 -13.53 -1.30
CA GLU A 75 -2.13 -12.87 -2.56
C GLU A 75 -1.79 -11.36 -2.51
N GLU A 76 -2.15 -10.72 -1.40
CA GLU A 76 -1.82 -9.31 -1.17
C GLU A 76 -0.30 -9.06 -1.14
N ILE A 77 0.48 -9.92 -0.49
CA ILE A 77 1.94 -9.80 -0.47
C ILE A 77 2.52 -9.96 -1.88
N GLU A 78 1.99 -10.90 -2.68
CA GLU A 78 2.41 -11.09 -4.07
C GLU A 78 2.18 -9.83 -4.91
N GLU A 79 1.01 -9.22 -4.81
CA GLU A 79 0.69 -7.98 -5.51
C GLU A 79 1.66 -6.84 -5.16
N LEU A 80 2.00 -6.67 -3.88
CA LEU A 80 2.97 -5.66 -3.44
C LEU A 80 4.38 -5.91 -3.98
N VAL A 81 4.79 -7.17 -4.07
CA VAL A 81 6.09 -7.55 -4.63
C VAL A 81 6.13 -7.21 -6.13
N TRP A 82 5.06 -7.53 -6.87
CA TRP A 82 4.95 -7.17 -8.28
C TRP A 82 4.92 -5.65 -8.49
N HIS A 83 4.21 -4.91 -7.64
CA HIS A 83 4.20 -3.45 -7.67
C HIS A 83 5.62 -2.87 -7.51
N LEU A 84 6.42 -3.39 -6.58
CA LEU A 84 7.82 -2.99 -6.43
C LEU A 84 8.66 -3.31 -7.67
N TYR A 85 8.47 -4.49 -8.26
CA TYR A 85 9.19 -4.92 -9.45
C TYR A 85 8.89 -4.01 -10.65
N ASP A 86 7.62 -3.74 -10.91
CA ASP A 86 7.18 -2.88 -12.01
C ASP A 86 7.63 -1.43 -11.79
N GLY A 87 7.53 -0.93 -10.56
CA GLY A 87 8.05 0.39 -10.19
C GLY A 87 9.55 0.53 -10.47
N LEU A 88 10.34 -0.50 -10.17
CA LEU A 88 11.77 -0.53 -10.47
C LEU A 88 12.03 -0.54 -11.99
N LYS A 89 11.31 -1.38 -12.74
CA LYS A 89 11.42 -1.48 -14.20
C LYS A 89 11.12 -0.15 -14.89
N ILE A 90 10.07 0.55 -14.45
CA ILE A 90 9.70 1.89 -14.94
C ILE A 90 10.81 2.89 -14.60
N SER A 91 11.33 2.86 -13.37
CA SER A 91 12.39 3.78 -12.92
C SER A 91 13.67 3.60 -13.72
N GLN A 92 14.07 2.36 -14.01
CA GLN A 92 15.22 2.05 -14.86
C GLN A 92 15.05 2.55 -16.29
N LYS A 93 13.86 2.36 -16.89
CA LYS A 93 13.55 2.89 -18.23
C LYS A 93 13.69 4.41 -18.28
N LYS A 94 13.16 5.12 -17.27
CA LYS A 94 13.29 6.58 -17.15
C LYS A 94 14.75 7.01 -17.03
N LEU A 95 15.53 6.37 -16.15
CA LEU A 95 16.96 6.62 -15.99
C LEU A 95 17.75 6.41 -17.29
N SER A 96 17.45 5.35 -18.03
CA SER A 96 18.10 5.07 -19.33
C SER A 96 17.77 6.15 -20.36
N ALA A 97 16.51 6.61 -20.43
CA ALA A 97 16.12 7.70 -21.32
C ALA A 97 16.84 9.02 -20.98
N ILE A 98 16.98 9.34 -19.69
CA ILE A 98 17.73 10.52 -19.23
C ILE A 98 19.20 10.43 -19.65
N ARG A 99 19.86 9.28 -19.44
CA ARG A 99 21.27 9.09 -19.85
C ARG A 99 21.46 9.29 -21.36
N LYS A 100 20.59 8.71 -22.18
CA LYS A 100 20.61 8.90 -23.65
C LYS A 100 20.45 10.37 -24.08
N ALA A 101 19.68 11.15 -23.32
CA ALA A 101 19.49 12.57 -23.60
C ALA A 101 20.70 13.42 -23.21
N LEU A 102 21.47 13.00 -22.20
CA LEU A 102 22.68 13.69 -21.71
C LEU A 102 23.95 13.33 -22.51
N GLU A 103 23.96 12.19 -23.20
CA GLU A 103 25.06 11.76 -24.09
C GLU A 103 25.00 12.40 -25.49
N LYS A 104 24.04 13.31 -25.73
CA LYS A 104 23.93 14.16 -26.92
C LYS A 104 24.47 15.55 -26.66
#